data_AF-A0A7W7W7C2-F1
#
_entry.id   AF-A0A7W7W7C2-F1
#
_cell.length_a   1.000
_cell.length_b   1.000
_cell.length_c   1.000
_cell.angle_alpha   90.00
_cell.angle_beta   90.00
_cell.angle_gamma   90.00
#
_symmetry.space_group_name_H-M   'P 1'
#
loop_
_entity.id
_entity.type
_entity.pdbx_description
1 polymer ?
#
loop_
_entity_poly.entity_id
_entity_poly.type
_entity_poly.pdbx_seq_one_letter_code
_entity_poly.pdbx_strand_id
1 'polypeptide(L)'
;MPPISQVALGFLVTFIAIRINGFDLLVDAVGWAAVASGLSRLETTVDRGFAGAKVSAVVACLVSILLLFGPTRAALITTVYTVVSLLTVWLIATVVMRRAQARGDISTAQTFNVIRLTEAIVQILAVAVLVVGGPGGIVIISGIIGFVVYIWFVVSLIRLNRLPYFV
;
A
#
# COMPACT_ATOMS: atom_id res chain seq x y z
N MET A 1 -6.92 12.43 -14.70
CA MET A 1 -7.35 11.30 -13.85
C MET A 1 -7.69 11.79 -12.45
N PRO A 2 -8.76 11.26 -11.82
CA PRO A 2 -9.06 11.51 -10.42
C PRO A 2 -7.90 11.10 -9.51
N PRO A 3 -7.56 11.89 -8.47
CA PRO A 3 -6.41 11.63 -7.61
C PRO A 3 -6.42 10.23 -6.98
N ILE A 4 -7.58 9.75 -6.54
CA ILE A 4 -7.68 8.45 -5.86
C ILE A 4 -7.50 7.26 -6.83
N SER A 5 -7.96 7.40 -8.08
CA SER A 5 -7.71 6.41 -9.13
C SER A 5 -6.24 6.36 -9.51
N GLN A 6 -5.55 7.50 -9.49
CA GLN A 6 -4.11 7.55 -9.70
C GLN A 6 -3.35 6.81 -8.59
N VAL A 7 -3.75 6.97 -7.32
CA VAL A 7 -3.20 6.19 -6.21
C VAL A 7 -3.42 4.69 -6.41
N ALA A 8 -4.65 4.28 -6.75
CA ALA A 8 -4.98 2.87 -6.98
C ALA A 8 -4.18 2.26 -8.15
N LEU A 9 -4.03 3.00 -9.25
CA LEU A 9 -3.21 2.59 -10.39
C LEU A 9 -1.73 2.50 -10.02
N GLY A 10 -1.23 3.46 -9.25
CA GLY A 10 0.14 3.41 -8.72
C GLY A 10 0.39 2.13 -7.92
N PHE A 11 -0.53 1.77 -7.03
CA PHE A 11 -0.48 0.48 -6.31
C PHE A 11 -0.56 -0.75 -7.22
N LEU A 12 -1.37 -0.71 -8.29
CA LEU A 12 -1.36 -1.82 -9.26
C LEU A 12 0.01 -1.94 -9.92
N VAL A 13 0.61 -0.82 -10.32
CA VAL A 13 1.93 -0.79 -10.93
C VAL A 13 3.00 -1.33 -9.97
N THR A 14 3.03 -0.89 -8.71
CA THR A 14 3.99 -1.41 -7.70
C THR A 14 3.82 -2.89 -7.39
N PHE A 15 2.69 -3.50 -7.77
CA PHE A 15 2.47 -4.94 -7.56
C PHE A 15 2.95 -5.77 -8.76
N ILE A 16 3.03 -5.18 -9.96
CA ILE A 16 3.51 -5.88 -11.15
C ILE A 16 5.04 -5.95 -11.06
N ALA A 17 5.53 -6.97 -10.35
CA ALA A 17 6.94 -7.31 -10.30
C ALA A 17 7.38 -7.90 -11.64
N ILE A 18 7.80 -7.05 -12.58
CA ILE A 18 8.47 -7.49 -13.80
C ILE A 18 9.96 -7.61 -13.49
N ARG A 19 10.38 -8.83 -13.17
CA ARG A 19 11.79 -9.16 -12.96
C ARG A 19 12.40 -9.67 -14.26
N ILE A 20 13.39 -8.95 -14.78
CA ILE A 20 14.22 -9.41 -15.90
C ILE A 20 15.62 -9.66 -15.35
N ASN A 21 16.09 -10.90 -15.39
CA ASN A 21 17.42 -11.31 -14.89
C ASN A 21 17.68 -10.97 -13.42
N GLY A 22 16.65 -11.01 -12.56
CA GLY A 22 16.78 -10.71 -11.14
C GLY A 22 16.80 -9.22 -10.78
N PHE A 23 16.72 -8.33 -11.78
CA PHE A 23 16.50 -6.91 -11.57
C PHE A 23 14.99 -6.62 -11.64
N ASP A 24 14.45 -6.01 -10.59
CA ASP A 24 13.14 -5.37 -10.69
C ASP A 24 13.30 -4.18 -11.63
N LEU A 25 12.55 -4.16 -12.74
CA LEU A 25 12.45 -2.95 -13.54
C LEU A 25 11.86 -1.85 -12.64
N LEU A 26 12.25 -0.59 -12.88
CA LEU A 26 11.81 0.66 -12.23
C LEU A 26 10.29 0.84 -12.02
N VAL A 27 9.47 -0.13 -12.43
CA VAL A 27 8.02 -0.25 -12.24
C VAL A 27 7.61 0.11 -10.81
N ASP A 28 8.31 -0.39 -9.79
CA ASP A 28 8.00 -0.08 -8.39
C ASP A 28 8.19 1.41 -8.07
N ALA A 29 9.34 1.99 -8.45
CA ALA A 29 9.60 3.41 -8.23
C ALA A 29 8.58 4.30 -8.98
N VAL A 30 8.21 3.93 -10.21
CA VAL A 30 7.19 4.61 -11.01
C VAL A 30 5.82 4.50 -10.35
N GLY A 31 5.46 3.33 -9.84
CA GLY A 31 4.21 3.10 -9.12
C GLY A 31 4.12 3.94 -7.85
N TRP A 32 5.19 3.98 -7.04
CA TRP A 32 5.23 4.81 -5.83
C TRP A 32 5.24 6.31 -6.14
N ALA A 33 5.90 6.75 -7.21
CA ALA A 33 5.81 8.13 -7.67
C ALA A 33 4.37 8.50 -8.06
N ALA A 34 3.65 7.59 -8.73
CA ALA A 34 2.23 7.79 -9.05
C ALA A 34 1.36 7.85 -7.80
N VAL A 35 1.60 6.97 -6.81
CA VAL A 35 0.94 7.01 -5.49
C VAL A 35 1.21 8.34 -4.79
N ALA A 36 2.46 8.76 -4.67
CA ALA A 36 2.86 9.99 -3.99
C ALA A 36 2.24 11.23 -4.67
N SER A 37 2.23 11.28 -6.00
CA SER A 37 1.59 12.36 -6.75
C SER A 37 0.07 12.39 -6.52
N GLY A 38 -0.60 11.24 -6.56
CA GLY A 38 -2.04 11.14 -6.27
C GLY A 38 -2.36 11.59 -4.84
N LEU A 39 -1.55 11.18 -3.86
CA LEU A 39 -1.69 11.57 -2.46
C LEU A 39 -1.42 13.06 -2.24
N SER A 40 -0.45 13.65 -2.94
CA SER A 40 -0.20 15.09 -2.88
C SER A 40 -1.41 15.90 -3.35
N ARG A 41 -2.11 15.43 -4.39
CA ARG A 41 -3.35 16.06 -4.86
C ARG A 41 -4.46 15.90 -3.82
N LEU A 42 -4.67 14.69 -3.29
CA LEU A 42 -5.65 14.43 -2.23
C LEU A 42 -5.39 15.24 -0.95
N GLU A 43 -4.13 15.44 -0.58
CA GLU A 43 -3.75 16.29 0.56
C GLU A 43 -4.23 17.73 0.38
N THR A 44 -4.06 18.27 -0.83
CA THR A 44 -4.44 19.66 -1.13
C THR A 44 -5.94 19.84 -1.36
N THR A 45 -6.62 18.87 -1.97
CA THR A 45 -8.02 19.03 -2.41
C THR A 45 -9.05 18.37 -1.49
N VAL A 46 -8.66 17.32 -0.75
CA VAL A 46 -9.60 16.50 0.02
C VAL A 46 -9.34 16.63 1.52
N ASP A 47 -8.15 16.26 1.98
CA ASP A 47 -7.84 16.16 3.42
C ASP A 47 -6.32 16.20 3.69
N ARG A 48 -5.86 17.11 4.55
CA ARG A 48 -4.46 17.19 4.97
C ARG A 48 -3.95 15.92 5.66
N GLY A 49 -4.85 15.06 6.16
CA GLY A 49 -4.51 13.75 6.72
C GLY A 49 -3.69 12.87 5.77
N PHE A 50 -3.78 13.07 4.45
CA PHE A 50 -2.99 12.34 3.46
C PHE A 50 -1.49 12.69 3.45
N ALA A 51 -1.05 13.77 4.11
CA ALA A 51 0.35 14.19 4.12
C ALA A 51 1.30 13.10 4.65
N GLY A 52 0.90 12.38 5.71
CA GLY A 52 1.70 11.27 6.25
C GLY A 52 1.83 10.10 5.26
N ALA A 53 0.73 9.73 4.61
CA ALA A 53 0.73 8.71 3.57
C ALA A 53 1.61 9.12 2.38
N LYS A 54 1.56 10.40 1.97
CA LYS A 54 2.40 10.95 0.91
C LYS A 54 3.89 10.80 1.25
N VAL A 55 4.30 11.22 2.45
CA VAL A 55 5.69 11.08 2.89
C VAL A 55 6.13 9.62 2.88
N SER A 56 5.29 8.72 3.40
CA SER A 56 5.55 7.28 3.36
C SER A 56 5.71 6.75 1.93
N ALA A 57 4.84 7.15 0.99
CA ALA A 57 4.96 6.78 -0.42
C ALA A 57 6.25 7.30 -1.08
N VAL A 58 6.68 8.53 -0.74
CA VAL A 58 7.95 9.08 -1.22
C VAL A 58 9.13 8.28 -0.68
N VAL A 59 9.11 7.90 0.60
CA VAL A 59 10.14 7.03 1.18
C VAL A 59 10.15 5.67 0.47
N ALA A 60 8.99 5.05 0.21
CA ALA A 60 8.90 3.80 -0.53
C ALA A 60 9.52 3.93 -1.93
N CYS A 61 9.22 5.02 -2.64
CA CYS A 61 9.83 5.31 -3.94
C CYS A 61 11.36 5.37 -3.88
N LEU A 62 11.92 6.09 -2.90
CA LEU A 62 13.37 6.19 -2.71
C LEU A 62 13.99 4.83 -2.39
N VAL A 63 13.34 4.04 -1.53
CA VAL A 63 13.80 2.69 -1.19
C VAL A 63 13.74 1.76 -2.42
N SER A 64 12.70 1.84 -3.26
CA SER A 64 12.63 1.11 -4.53
C SER A 64 13.77 1.46 -5.47
N ILE A 65 14.16 2.74 -5.55
CA ILE A 65 15.32 3.16 -6.34
C ILE A 65 16.62 2.59 -5.77
N LEU A 66 16.77 2.57 -4.44
CA LEU A 66 17.96 1.99 -3.78
C LEU A 66 18.12 0.50 -4.05
N LEU A 67 17.03 -0.25 -4.18
CA LEU A 67 17.05 -1.69 -4.52
C LEU A 67 17.68 -1.96 -5.90
N LEU A 68 17.78 -0.96 -6.79
CA LEU A 68 18.41 -1.10 -8.11
C LEU A 68 19.94 -1.19 -8.04
N PHE A 69 20.56 -0.65 -6.98
CA PHE A 69 22.02 -0.50 -6.90
C PHE A 69 22.77 -1.70 -6.28
N GLY A 70 22.07 -2.81 -6.03
CA GLY A 70 22.71 -4.13 -5.86
C GLY A 70 22.49 -4.84 -4.52
N PRO A 71 23.04 -6.07 -4.42
CA PRO A 71 22.59 -7.09 -3.47
C PRO A 71 23.18 -7.00 -2.05
N THR A 72 24.20 -6.18 -1.80
CA THR A 72 25.01 -6.21 -0.57
C THR A 72 24.24 -5.85 0.72
N ARG A 73 23.01 -5.32 0.63
CA ARG A 73 22.09 -5.11 1.77
C ARG A 73 20.63 -5.43 1.44
N ALA A 74 20.39 -6.35 0.50
CA ALA A 74 19.06 -6.62 -0.04
C ALA A 74 18.02 -6.94 1.05
N ALA A 75 18.39 -7.73 2.07
CA ALA A 75 17.45 -8.12 3.14
C ALA A 75 16.92 -6.92 3.93
N LEU A 76 17.81 -6.05 4.46
CA LEU A 76 17.42 -4.89 5.25
C LEU A 76 16.60 -3.90 4.40
N ILE A 77 17.03 -3.62 3.16
CA ILE A 77 16.33 -2.71 2.27
C ILE A 77 14.94 -3.27 1.90
N THR A 78 14.83 -4.57 1.67
CA THR A 78 13.55 -5.25 1.41
C THR A 78 12.63 -5.16 2.62
N THR A 79 13.13 -5.38 3.84
CA THR A 79 12.34 -5.20 5.06
C THR A 79 11.84 -3.77 5.21
N VAL A 80 12.71 -2.78 5.02
CA VAL A 80 12.32 -1.36 5.07
C VAL A 80 11.26 -1.05 4.02
N TYR A 81 11.44 -1.54 2.79
CA TYR A 81 10.46 -1.39 1.72
C TYR A 81 9.09 -1.93 2.11
N THR A 82 9.03 -3.17 2.63
CA THR A 82 7.79 -3.80 3.09
C THR A 82 7.12 -2.99 4.19
N VAL A 83 7.88 -2.54 5.20
CA VAL A 83 7.35 -1.75 6.33
C VAL A 83 6.79 -0.40 5.86
N VAL A 84 7.50 0.29 4.97
CA VAL A 84 7.04 1.60 4.47
C VAL A 84 5.83 1.43 3.53
N SER A 85 5.79 0.36 2.75
CA SER A 85 4.63 0.05 1.89
C SER A 85 3.37 -0.15 2.73
N LEU A 86 3.48 -0.97 3.77
CA LEU A 86 2.43 -1.20 4.76
C LEU A 86 1.96 0.06 5.46
N LEU A 87 2.93 0.85 5.94
CA LEU A 87 2.64 2.10 6.62
C LEU A 87 1.84 3.02 5.70
N THR A 88 2.17 3.03 4.40
CA THR A 88 1.44 3.82 3.41
C THR A 88 -0.01 3.35 3.28
N VAL A 89 -0.25 2.04 3.11
CA VAL A 89 -1.61 1.47 3.01
C VAL A 89 -2.40 1.77 4.28
N TRP A 90 -1.80 1.53 5.46
CA TRP A 90 -2.40 1.79 6.76
C TRP A 90 -2.83 3.26 6.93
N LEU A 91 -1.95 4.20 6.56
CA LEU A 91 -2.22 5.63 6.66
C LEU A 91 -3.35 6.06 5.71
N ILE A 92 -3.33 5.59 4.46
CA ILE A 92 -4.41 5.87 3.49
C ILE A 92 -5.74 5.34 4.02
N ALA A 93 -5.78 4.07 4.43
CA ALA A 93 -6.98 3.44 4.96
C ALA A 93 -7.53 4.18 6.19
N THR A 94 -6.64 4.66 7.08
CA THR A 94 -7.02 5.42 8.27
C THR A 94 -7.66 6.76 7.91
N VAL A 95 -7.08 7.51 6.97
CA VAL A 95 -7.64 8.79 6.52
C VAL A 95 -8.99 8.58 5.84
N VAL A 96 -9.08 7.60 4.94
CA VAL A 96 -10.33 7.26 4.26
C VAL A 96 -11.42 6.86 5.25
N MET A 97 -11.10 5.97 6.20
CA MET A 97 -12.02 5.53 7.25
C MET A 97 -12.56 6.71 8.06
N ARG A 98 -11.67 7.58 8.57
CA ARG A 98 -12.07 8.75 9.36
C ARG A 98 -12.97 9.69 8.57
N ARG A 99 -12.66 9.91 7.29
CA ARG A 99 -13.46 10.77 6.43
C ARG A 99 -14.84 10.17 6.13
N ALA A 100 -14.89 8.87 5.85
CA ALA A 100 -16.15 8.16 5.63
C ALA A 100 -17.04 8.21 6.90
N GLN A 101 -16.45 8.01 8.09
CA GLN A 101 -17.16 8.17 9.36
C GLN A 101 -17.71 9.59 9.56
N ALA A 102 -16.91 10.61 9.29
CA ALA A 102 -17.33 12.00 9.39
C ALA A 102 -18.48 12.37 8.43
N ARG A 103 -18.68 11.58 7.36
CA ARG A 103 -19.76 11.73 6.39
C ARG A 103 -20.93 10.77 6.62
N GLY A 104 -20.90 9.98 7.70
CA GLY A 104 -21.93 8.99 8.01
C GLY A 104 -21.91 7.73 7.13
N ASP A 105 -20.88 7.54 6.29
CA ASP A 105 -20.73 6.35 5.46
C ASP A 105 -20.04 5.23 6.25
N ILE A 106 -20.85 4.55 7.06
CA ILE A 106 -20.39 3.47 7.95
C ILE A 106 -19.87 2.27 7.15
N SER A 107 -20.45 1.98 5.99
CA SER A 107 -20.05 0.82 5.16
C SER A 107 -18.64 0.99 4.60
N THR A 108 -18.33 2.16 4.04
CA THR A 108 -16.98 2.47 3.55
C THR A 108 -15.98 2.50 4.71
N ALA A 109 -16.33 3.13 5.84
CA ALA A 109 -15.48 3.15 7.01
C ALA A 109 -15.14 1.75 7.53
N GLN A 110 -16.14 0.87 7.65
CA GLN A 110 -15.95 -0.52 8.06
C GLN A 110 -15.07 -1.28 7.08
N THR A 111 -15.28 -1.12 5.78
CA THR A 111 -14.48 -1.76 4.73
C THR A 111 -12.99 -1.44 4.90
N PHE A 112 -12.65 -0.16 5.01
CA PHE A 112 -11.24 0.24 5.19
C PHE A 112 -10.68 -0.13 6.56
N ASN A 113 -11.50 -0.20 7.60
CA ASN A 113 -11.07 -0.71 8.90
C ASN A 113 -10.74 -2.21 8.85
N VAL A 114 -11.57 -3.01 8.16
CA VAL A 114 -11.33 -4.45 7.97
C VAL A 114 -10.06 -4.67 7.15
N ILE A 115 -9.90 -3.99 6.01
CA ILE A 115 -8.69 -4.08 5.18
C ILE A 115 -7.44 -3.81 6.03
N ARG A 116 -7.45 -2.71 6.77
CA ARG A 116 -6.34 -2.28 7.64
C ARG A 116 -6.01 -3.31 8.72
N LEU A 117 -7.02 -3.86 9.38
CA LEU A 117 -6.83 -4.86 10.44
C LEU A 117 -6.33 -6.20 9.85
N THR A 118 -6.95 -6.67 8.77
CA THR A 118 -6.57 -7.92 8.12
C THR A 118 -5.15 -7.85 7.60
N GLU A 119 -4.75 -6.75 6.96
CA GLU A 119 -3.37 -6.53 6.52
C GLU A 119 -2.38 -6.65 7.67
N ALA A 120 -2.62 -5.92 8.78
CA ALA A 120 -1.75 -5.98 9.95
C ALA A 120 -1.65 -7.38 10.54
N ILE A 121 -2.77 -8.10 10.66
CA ILE A 121 -2.80 -9.48 11.18
C ILE A 121 -1.99 -10.41 10.28
N VAL A 122 -2.21 -10.36 8.97
CA VAL A 122 -1.53 -11.22 7.99
C VAL A 122 -0.02 -11.00 8.04
N GLN A 123 0.41 -9.75 8.17
CA GLN A 123 1.81 -9.37 8.23
C GLN A 123 2.49 -9.80 9.52
N ILE A 124 1.85 -9.55 10.67
CA ILE A 124 2.34 -10.02 11.98
C ILE A 124 2.45 -11.54 11.97
N LEU A 125 1.45 -12.24 11.44
CA LEU A 125 1.46 -13.70 11.35
C LEU A 125 2.59 -14.20 10.44
N ALA A 126 2.79 -13.59 9.27
CA ALA A 126 3.85 -13.96 8.35
C ALA A 126 5.24 -13.79 9.00
N VAL A 127 5.47 -12.66 9.69
CA VAL A 127 6.73 -12.39 10.42
C VAL A 127 6.92 -13.39 11.56
N ALA A 128 5.87 -13.64 12.37
CA ALA A 128 5.95 -14.58 13.49
C ALA A 128 6.31 -16.00 13.02
N VAL A 129 5.71 -16.46 11.93
CA VAL A 129 5.99 -17.77 11.33
C VAL A 129 7.44 -17.87 10.84
N LEU A 130 7.94 -16.81 10.20
CA LEU A 130 9.33 -16.75 9.75
C LEU A 130 10.33 -16.80 10.92
N VAL A 131 10.03 -16.13 12.03
CA VAL A 131 10.90 -16.11 13.22
C VAL A 131 10.90 -17.44 13.97
N VAL A 132 9.74 -18.09 14.09
CA VAL A 132 9.58 -19.34 14.87
C VAL A 132 9.96 -20.58 14.04
N GLY A 133 10.23 -20.43 12.73
CA GLY A 133 10.53 -21.55 11.85
C GLY A 133 9.29 -22.42 11.58
N GLY A 134 8.12 -21.79 11.48
CA GLY A 134 6.85 -22.48 11.27
C GLY A 134 6.72 -23.13 9.88
N PRO A 135 5.67 -23.94 9.66
CA PRO A 135 5.50 -24.67 8.41
C PRO A 135 5.41 -23.70 7.23
N GLY A 136 6.22 -23.94 6.19
CA GLY A 136 6.27 -23.08 4.99
C GLY A 136 4.92 -22.87 4.30
N GLY A 137 3.97 -23.79 4.49
CA GLY A 137 2.59 -23.64 4.02
C GLY A 137 1.87 -22.42 4.60
N ILE A 138 2.15 -22.04 5.86
CA ILE A 138 1.53 -20.86 6.49
C ILE A 138 2.04 -19.58 5.80
N VAL A 139 3.32 -19.49 5.48
CA VAL A 139 3.90 -18.33 4.76
C VAL A 139 3.22 -18.15 3.40
N ILE A 140 2.99 -19.25 2.68
CA ILE A 140 2.30 -19.22 1.37
C ILE A 140 0.85 -18.76 1.54
N ILE A 141 0.12 -19.29 2.52
CA ILE A 141 -1.26 -18.91 2.80
C ILE A 141 -1.34 -17.42 3.18
N SER A 142 -0.45 -16.95 4.06
CA SER A 142 -0.35 -15.53 4.42
C SER A 142 -0.07 -14.65 3.20
N GLY A 143 0.80 -15.09 2.29
CA GLY A 143 1.06 -14.39 1.02
C GLY A 143 -0.19 -14.26 0.14
N ILE A 144 -0.97 -15.35 0.00
CA ILE A 144 -2.22 -15.35 -0.77
C ILE A 144 -3.26 -14.42 -0.14
N ILE A 145 -3.45 -14.51 1.18
CA ILE A 145 -4.41 -13.64 1.88
C ILE A 145 -3.97 -12.18 1.76
N GLY A 146 -2.68 -11.89 1.95
CA GLY A 146 -2.13 -10.54 1.79
C GLY A 146 -2.38 -9.99 0.38
N PHE A 147 -2.18 -10.82 -0.65
CA PHE A 147 -2.50 -10.44 -2.03
C PHE A 147 -3.99 -10.14 -2.24
N VAL A 148 -4.89 -11.00 -1.75
CA VAL A 148 -6.34 -10.78 -1.87
C VAL A 148 -6.75 -9.48 -1.17
N VAL A 149 -6.24 -9.22 0.03
CA VAL A 149 -6.51 -7.98 0.80
C VAL A 149 -5.98 -6.76 0.05
N TYR A 150 -4.81 -6.87 -0.57
CA TYR A 150 -4.23 -5.80 -1.38
C TYR A 150 -5.08 -5.47 -2.61
N ILE A 151 -5.51 -6.48 -3.36
CA ILE A 151 -6.43 -6.28 -4.49
C ILE A 151 -7.75 -5.69 -4.02
N TRP A 152 -8.27 -6.16 -2.89
CA TRP A 152 -9.48 -5.60 -2.30
C TRP A 152 -9.30 -4.12 -1.91
N PHE A 153 -8.13 -3.74 -1.37
CA PHE A 153 -7.79 -2.35 -1.10
C PHE A 153 -7.78 -1.49 -2.36
N VAL A 154 -7.08 -1.92 -3.41
CA VAL A 154 -7.02 -1.22 -4.70
C VAL A 154 -8.42 -1.04 -5.30
N VAL A 155 -9.21 -2.12 -5.36
CA VAL A 155 -10.58 -2.08 -5.89
C VAL A 155 -11.45 -1.13 -5.06
N SER A 156 -11.29 -1.14 -3.74
CA SER A 156 -12.00 -0.24 -2.84
C SER A 156 -11.63 1.21 -3.10
N LEU A 157 -10.35 1.54 -3.33
CA LEU A 157 -9.91 2.87 -3.72
C LEU A 157 -10.51 3.31 -5.07
N ILE A 158 -10.61 2.42 -6.05
CA ILE A 158 -11.25 2.73 -7.34
C ILE A 158 -12.74 3.03 -7.13
N ARG A 159 -13.43 2.27 -6.27
CA ARG A 159 -14.85 2.50 -5.95
C ARG A 159 -15.08 3.86 -5.27
N LEU A 160 -14.14 4.35 -4.45
CA LEU A 160 -14.24 5.66 -3.82
C LEU A 160 -14.35 6.82 -4.82
N ASN A 161 -13.87 6.65 -6.05
CA ASN A 161 -13.99 7.66 -7.09
C ASN A 161 -15.45 7.98 -7.47
N ARG A 162 -16.41 7.13 -7.09
CA ARG A 162 -17.84 7.36 -7.29
C ARG A 162 -18.49 8.16 -6.17
N LEU A 163 -17.76 8.44 -5.09
CA LEU A 163 -18.30 9.09 -3.89
C LEU A 163 -18.05 10.60 -3.93
N PRO A 164 -19.08 11.43 -3.70
CA PRO A 164 -19.02 12.88 -3.93
C PRO A 164 -18.05 13.63 -3.00
N TYR A 165 -17.57 12.99 -1.94
CA TYR A 165 -16.66 13.60 -0.95
C TYR A 165 -15.17 13.27 -1.19
N PHE A 166 -14.86 12.59 -2.30
CA PHE A 166 -13.51 12.27 -2.79
C PHE A 166 -13.26 12.73 -4.25
N VAL A 167 -14.22 13.45 -4.85
CA VAL A 167 -14.12 14.07 -6.19
C VAL A 167 -13.55 15.48 -6.08
#